data_AF-A0A2D5H1E6-F1
#
_entry.id   AF-A0A2D5H1E6-F1
#
_cell.length_a   1.000
_cell.length_b   1.000
_cell.length_c   1.000
_cell.angle_alpha   90.00
_cell.angle_beta   90.00
_cell.angle_gamma   90.00
#
_symmetry.space_group_name_H-M   'P 1'
#
loop_
_entity.id
_entity.type
_entity.pdbx_description
1 polymer ?
#
loop_
_entity_poly.entity_id
_entity_poly.type
_entity_poly.pdbx_seq_one_letter_code
_entity_poly.pdbx_strand_id
1 'polypeptide(L)'
;MKIDQEYPQWDEFVTLTSTEVLMPIDTTFAQEDWKGFNKALNNPEFKAALDAFEKSELPSHFATDERAKAKADAVADYRECIKLAGSNGNTKQIKEAYESARQNLNKVAAPIKN
;
A
#
# COMPACT_ATOMS: atom_id res chain seq x y z
N MET A 1 28.68 -2.86 -15.58
CA MET A 1 27.38 -2.22 -15.89
C MET A 1 26.63 -2.16 -14.57
N LYS A 2 26.50 -0.98 -13.96
CA LYS A 2 25.65 -0.85 -12.76
C LYS A 2 24.22 -0.93 -13.27
N ILE A 3 23.48 -1.92 -12.79
CA ILE A 3 22.04 -1.98 -13.01
C ILE A 3 21.51 -0.88 -12.08
N ASP A 4 21.20 0.29 -12.64
CA ASP A 4 20.50 1.31 -11.89
C ASP A 4 19.15 0.72 -11.48
N GLN A 5 19.01 0.39 -10.20
CA GLN A 5 17.74 -0.06 -9.64
C GLN A 5 16.81 1.15 -9.66
N GLU A 6 16.05 1.30 -10.73
CA GLU A 6 15.03 2.33 -10.85
C GLU A 6 13.88 1.99 -9.90
N TYR A 7 13.93 2.58 -8.71
CA TYR A 7 12.78 2.66 -7.83
C TYR A 7 11.78 3.67 -8.40
N PRO A 8 10.46 3.40 -8.30
CA PRO A 8 9.46 4.31 -8.82
C PRO A 8 9.56 5.70 -8.18
N GLN A 9 9.95 6.69 -8.99
CA GLN A 9 9.93 8.12 -8.66
C GLN A 9 8.55 8.70 -8.97
N TRP A 10 7.52 8.06 -8.42
CA TRP A 10 6.12 8.39 -8.64
C TRP A 10 5.55 9.01 -7.37
N ASP A 11 5.26 10.32 -7.41
CA ASP A 11 4.94 11.13 -6.23
C ASP A 11 3.82 10.53 -5.36
N GLU A 12 2.74 10.01 -5.96
CA GLU A 12 1.65 9.40 -5.19
C GLU A 12 2.07 8.08 -4.52
N PHE A 13 2.94 7.28 -5.17
CA PHE A 13 3.51 6.09 -4.54
C PHE A 13 4.48 6.45 -3.42
N VAL A 14 5.35 7.44 -3.63
CA VAL A 14 6.28 7.94 -2.61
C VAL A 14 5.51 8.50 -1.41
N THR A 15 4.43 9.24 -1.66
CA THR A 15 3.56 9.77 -0.60
C THR A 15 2.88 8.64 0.16
N LEU A 16 2.27 7.68 -0.55
CA LEU A 16 1.62 6.53 0.08
C LEU A 16 2.59 5.69 0.91
N THR A 17 3.84 5.54 0.47
CA THR A 17 4.87 4.72 1.13
C THR A 17 5.76 5.49 2.10
N SER A 18 5.47 6.78 2.32
CA SER A 18 6.24 7.66 3.19
C SER A 18 6.23 7.21 4.66
N THR A 19 7.22 7.70 5.41
CA THR A 19 7.35 7.45 6.84
C THR A 19 6.21 8.05 7.66
N GLU A 20 5.56 9.08 7.14
CA GLU A 20 4.45 9.78 7.78
C GLU A 20 3.14 9.03 7.56
N VAL A 21 2.96 8.44 6.37
CA VAL A 21 1.70 7.84 5.94
C VAL A 21 1.61 6.34 6.27
N LEU A 22 2.60 5.54 5.85
CA LEU A 22 2.49 4.08 5.95
C LEU A 22 3.15 3.51 7.20
N MET A 23 4.24 4.11 7.68
CA MET A 23 4.97 3.61 8.85
C MET A 23 4.11 3.48 10.12
N PRO A 24 3.17 4.39 10.44
CA PRO A 24 2.31 4.22 11.61
C PRO A 24 1.46 2.94 11.52
N ILE A 25 1.03 2.57 10.31
CA ILE A 25 0.26 1.35 10.04
C ILE A 25 1.16 0.13 10.17
N ASP A 26 2.34 0.14 9.52
CA ASP A 26 3.32 -0.96 9.62
C ASP A 26 3.77 -1.18 11.08
N THR A 27 3.98 -0.12 11.85
CA THR A 27 4.44 -0.18 13.25
C THR A 27 3.39 -0.82 14.15
N THR A 28 2.14 -0.34 14.06
CA THR A 28 1.04 -0.87 14.89
C THR A 28 0.68 -2.30 14.50
N PHE A 29 0.78 -2.65 13.21
CA PHE A 29 0.65 -4.02 12.73
C PHE A 29 1.71 -4.95 13.33
N ALA A 30 2.99 -4.55 13.26
CA ALA A 30 4.11 -5.35 13.76
C ALA A 30 4.08 -5.55 15.29
N GLN A 31 3.52 -4.58 16.03
CA GLN A 31 3.34 -4.66 17.48
C GLN A 31 2.08 -5.43 17.89
N GLU A 32 1.27 -5.89 16.92
CA GLU A 32 -0.06 -6.46 17.15
C GLU A 32 -0.99 -5.53 17.96
N ASP A 33 -0.76 -4.20 17.91
CA ASP A 33 -1.64 -3.19 18.47
C ASP A 33 -2.82 -2.97 17.52
N TRP A 34 -3.81 -3.86 17.58
CA TRP A 34 -4.97 -3.81 16.69
C TRP A 34 -5.81 -2.53 16.85
N LYS A 35 -5.79 -1.91 18.03
CA LYS A 35 -6.48 -0.64 18.26
C LYS A 35 -5.74 0.51 17.58
N GLY A 36 -4.42 0.56 17.72
CA GLY A 36 -3.56 1.50 17.01
C GLY A 36 -3.61 1.30 15.50
N PHE A 37 -3.60 0.05 15.04
CA PHE A 37 -3.67 -0.33 13.63
C PHE A 37 -4.98 0.12 12.98
N ASN A 38 -6.12 -0.17 13.61
CA ASN A 38 -7.42 0.29 13.12
C ASN A 38 -7.52 1.83 13.09
N LYS A 39 -6.91 2.51 14.08
CA LYS A 39 -6.83 3.97 14.09
C LYS A 39 -5.95 4.49 12.94
N ALA A 40 -4.80 3.87 12.69
CA ALA A 40 -3.86 4.26 11.64
C ALA A 40 -4.45 4.04 10.23
N LEU A 41 -5.13 2.91 9.99
CA LEU A 41 -5.88 2.67 8.74
C LEU A 41 -6.99 3.71 8.50
N ASN A 42 -7.54 4.28 9.58
CA ASN A 42 -8.57 5.30 9.48
C ASN A 42 -8.02 6.74 9.43
N ASN A 43 -6.69 6.92 9.40
CA ASN A 43 -6.07 8.23 9.25
C ASN A 43 -6.52 8.89 7.92
N PRO A 44 -7.05 10.13 7.94
CA PRO A 44 -7.39 10.87 6.73
C PRO A 44 -6.23 11.02 5.74
N GLU A 45 -5.00 11.18 6.21
CA GLU A 45 -3.80 11.32 5.37
C GLU A 45 -3.52 10.04 4.59
N PHE A 46 -3.62 8.87 5.24
CA PHE A 46 -3.49 7.58 4.56
C PHE A 46 -4.59 7.38 3.52
N LYS A 47 -5.84 7.69 3.86
CA LYS A 47 -6.96 7.59 2.91
C LYS A 47 -6.76 8.51 1.71
N ALA A 48 -6.33 9.75 1.95
CA ALA A 48 -6.05 10.70 0.88
C ALA A 48 -4.89 10.25 -0.02
N ALA A 49 -3.82 9.70 0.56
CA ALA A 49 -2.70 9.16 -0.19
C ALA A 49 -3.10 7.92 -1.01
N LEU A 50 -3.93 7.04 -0.45
CA LEU A 50 -4.48 5.88 -1.16
C LEU A 50 -5.39 6.31 -2.32
N ASP A 51 -6.25 7.31 -2.10
CA ASP A 51 -7.11 7.90 -3.14
C ASP A 51 -6.27 8.50 -4.28
N ALA A 52 -5.20 9.22 -3.95
CA ALA A 52 -4.30 9.83 -4.93
C ALA A 52 -3.58 8.74 -5.75
N PHE A 53 -3.02 7.75 -5.06
CA PHE A 53 -2.37 6.59 -5.67
C PHE A 53 -3.32 5.81 -6.59
N GLU A 54 -4.57 5.58 -6.17
CA GLU A 54 -5.58 4.92 -7.00
C GLU A 54 -5.84 5.70 -8.30
N LYS A 55 -5.99 7.02 -8.21
CA LYS A 55 -6.33 7.89 -9.34
C LYS A 55 -5.16 8.17 -10.28
N SER A 56 -3.92 8.13 -9.81
CA SER A 56 -2.77 8.45 -10.65
C SER A 56 -2.38 7.27 -11.55
N GLU A 57 -1.87 7.58 -12.74
CA GLU A 57 -1.42 6.56 -13.69
C GLU A 57 -0.02 6.07 -13.33
N LEU A 58 0.27 4.81 -13.65
CA LEU A 58 1.64 4.30 -13.55
C LEU A 58 2.52 5.06 -14.56
N PRO A 59 3.70 5.56 -14.16
CA PRO A 59 4.61 6.20 -15.10
C PRO A 59 4.94 5.28 -16.27
N SER A 60 4.87 5.78 -17.50
CA SER A 60 4.94 4.97 -18.72
C SER A 60 6.22 4.13 -18.86
N HIS A 61 7.36 4.64 -18.41
CA HIS A 61 8.65 3.91 -18.38
C HIS A 61 8.68 2.77 -17.34
N PHE A 62 7.68 2.73 -16.45
CA PHE A 62 7.54 1.78 -15.35
C PHE A 62 6.28 0.91 -15.47
N ALA A 63 5.35 1.26 -16.36
CA ALA A 63 4.07 0.60 -16.51
C ALA A 63 4.22 -0.77 -17.19
N THR A 64 3.86 -1.83 -16.46
CA THR A 64 3.67 -3.19 -16.99
C THR A 64 2.29 -3.70 -16.58
N ASP A 65 1.73 -4.65 -17.33
CA ASP A 65 0.44 -5.25 -16.98
C ASP A 65 0.46 -5.87 -15.56
N GLU A 66 1.58 -6.49 -15.19
CA GLU A 66 1.79 -7.04 -13.84
C GLU A 66 1.74 -5.97 -12.76
N ARG A 67 2.37 -4.81 -12.98
CA ARG A 67 2.35 -3.68 -12.03
C ARG A 67 1.01 -2.98 -11.99
N ALA A 68 0.34 -2.83 -13.14
CA ALA A 68 -1.01 -2.28 -13.21
C ALA A 68 -1.98 -3.15 -12.41
N LYS A 69 -1.88 -4.48 -12.57
CA LYS A 69 -2.64 -5.43 -11.77
C LYS A 69 -2.27 -5.35 -10.28
N ALA A 70 -0.99 -5.37 -9.95
CA ALA A 70 -0.54 -5.28 -8.55
C ALA A 70 -0.99 -3.98 -7.88
N LYS A 71 -1.00 -2.85 -8.60
CA LYS A 71 -1.52 -1.58 -8.12
C LYS A 71 -3.01 -1.69 -7.78
N ALA A 72 -3.80 -2.22 -8.72
CA ALA A 72 -5.24 -2.40 -8.53
C ALA A 72 -5.55 -3.33 -7.35
N ASP A 73 -4.84 -4.46 -7.26
CA ASP A 73 -4.99 -5.42 -6.17
C ASP A 73 -4.58 -4.80 -4.81
N ALA A 74 -3.47 -4.05 -4.76
CA ALA A 74 -3.04 -3.35 -3.54
C ALA A 74 -4.07 -2.33 -3.04
N VAL A 75 -4.66 -1.54 -3.96
CA VAL A 75 -5.74 -0.60 -3.63
C VAL A 75 -6.94 -1.34 -3.08
N ALA A 76 -7.40 -2.39 -3.76
CA ALA A 76 -8.56 -3.18 -3.33
C ALA A 76 -8.36 -3.78 -1.93
N ASP A 77 -7.18 -4.35 -1.66
CA ASP A 77 -6.85 -4.95 -0.38
C ASP A 77 -6.81 -3.89 0.75
N TYR A 78 -6.20 -2.72 0.52
CA TYR A 78 -6.22 -1.63 1.51
C TYR A 78 -7.63 -1.10 1.79
N ARG A 79 -8.49 -1.00 0.77
CA ARG A 79 -9.89 -0.60 0.95
C ARG A 79 -10.65 -1.62 1.79
N GLU A 80 -10.40 -2.91 1.57
CA GLU A 80 -10.98 -3.96 2.39
C GLU A 80 -10.46 -3.92 3.83
N CYS A 81 -9.16 -3.65 4.06
CA CYS A 81 -8.62 -3.40 5.40
C CYS A 81 -9.36 -2.27 6.11
N ILE A 82 -9.52 -1.11 5.45
CA ILE A 82 -10.22 0.05 6.02
C ILE A 82 -11.67 -0.31 6.38
N LYS A 83 -12.36 -1.00 5.48
CA LYS A 83 -13.76 -1.43 5.68
C LYS A 83 -13.89 -2.39 6.85
N LEU A 84 -13.03 -3.41 6.93
CA LEU A 84 -13.02 -4.38 8.03
C LEU A 84 -12.65 -3.73 9.37
N ALA A 85 -11.69 -2.80 9.37
CA ALA A 85 -11.31 -2.04 10.56
C ALA A 85 -12.46 -1.16 11.09
N GLY A 86 -13.32 -0.63 10.21
CA GLY A 86 -14.48 0.16 10.57
C GLY A 86 -15.70 -0.64 11.05
N SER A 87 -15.79 -1.93 10.70
CA SER A 87 -16.94 -2.80 11.03
C SER A 87 -16.72 -3.72 12.24
N ASN A 88 -15.62 -3.53 12.99
CA ASN A 88 -15.13 -4.51 13.97
C ASN A 88 -14.94 -5.91 13.35
N GLY A 89 -14.41 -5.96 12.12
CA GLY A 89 -14.12 -7.20 11.41
C GLY A 89 -13.14 -8.11 12.17
N ASN A 90 -13.12 -9.38 11.81
CA ASN A 90 -12.22 -10.36 12.43
C ASN A 90 -10.75 -9.96 12.19
N THR A 91 -9.97 -9.85 13.26
CA THR A 91 -8.53 -9.55 13.23
C THR A 91 -7.77 -10.40 12.21
N LYS A 92 -8.13 -11.67 12.05
CA LYS A 92 -7.52 -12.56 11.06
C LYS A 92 -7.74 -12.07 9.62
N GLN A 93 -8.96 -11.66 9.29
CA GLN A 93 -9.29 -11.17 7.94
C GLN A 93 -8.62 -9.82 7.66
N ILE A 94 -8.58 -8.95 8.66
CA ILE A 94 -7.86 -7.67 8.59
C ILE A 94 -6.38 -7.90 8.30
N LYS A 95 -5.76 -8.87 9.00
CA LYS A 95 -4.36 -9.24 8.83
C LYS A 95 -4.07 -9.79 7.43
N GLU A 96 -4.87 -10.75 6.96
CA GLU A 96 -4.72 -11.34 5.63
C GLU A 96 -4.85 -10.28 4.51
N ALA A 97 -5.84 -9.38 4.62
CA ALA A 97 -6.00 -8.28 3.68
C ALA A 97 -4.79 -7.32 3.71
N TYR A 98 -4.26 -7.01 4.89
CA TYR A 98 -3.13 -6.10 5.00
C TYR A 98 -1.84 -6.69 4.44
N GLU A 99 -1.56 -7.96 4.74
CA GLU A 99 -0.42 -8.68 4.20
C GLU A 99 -0.51 -8.77 2.67
N SER A 100 -1.70 -9.04 2.12
CA SER A 100 -1.94 -9.02 0.67
C SER A 100 -1.69 -7.63 0.07
N ALA A 101 -2.20 -6.57 0.71
CA ALA A 101 -1.98 -5.19 0.28
C ALA A 101 -0.48 -4.85 0.22
N ARG A 102 0.28 -5.20 1.27
CA ARG A 102 1.74 -4.97 1.31
C ARG A 102 2.48 -5.79 0.26
N GLN A 103 2.11 -7.05 0.05
CA GLN A 103 2.70 -7.87 -1.00
C GLN A 103 2.47 -7.28 -2.40
N ASN A 104 1.25 -6.83 -2.68
CA ASN A 104 0.91 -6.21 -3.96
C ASN A 104 1.61 -4.85 -4.12
N LEU A 105 1.69 -4.04 -3.06
CA LEU A 105 2.43 -2.78 -3.09
C LEU A 105 3.94 -3.00 -3.34
N ASN A 106 4.52 -4.08 -2.78
CA ASN A 106 5.91 -4.45 -3.05
C ASN A 106 6.12 -4.92 -4.51
N LYS A 107 5.13 -5.57 -5.13
CA LYS A 107 5.18 -5.93 -6.56
C LYS A 107 5.14 -4.68 -7.45
N VAL A 108 4.36 -3.66 -7.06
CA VAL A 108 4.40 -2.35 -7.73
C VAL A 108 5.82 -1.78 -7.67
N ALA A 109 6.46 -1.83 -6.50
CA ALA A 109 7.80 -1.28 -6.28
C ALA A 109 8.97 -2.13 -6.79
N ALA A 110 8.72 -3.35 -7.27
CA ALA A 110 9.78 -4.31 -7.58
C ALA A 110 10.71 -3.78 -8.68
N PRO A 111 12.05 -3.95 -8.57
CA PRO A 111 12.98 -3.55 -9.62
C PRO A 111 12.63 -4.22 -10.96
N ILE A 112 12.78 -3.48 -12.07
CA ILE A 112 12.67 -4.07 -13.41
C ILE A 112 13.81 -5.08 -13.56
N LYS A 113 13.48 -6.38 -13.68
CA LYS A 113 14.46 -7.38 -14.11
C LYS A 113 14.60 -7.22 -15.63
N ASN A 114 15.70 -6.61 -16.06
CA ASN A 114 16.14 -6.64 -17.46
C ASN A 114 16.46 -8.07 -17.91
#